data_AF-A0A6A2XIX8-F1
#
_entry.id   AF-A0A6A2XIX8-F1
#
_cell.length_a   1.000
_cell.length_b   1.000
_cell.length_c   1.000
_cell.angle_alpha   90.00
_cell.angle_beta   90.00
_cell.angle_gamma   90.00
#
_symmetry.space_group_name_H-M   'P 1'
#
loop_
_entity.id
_entity.type
_entity.pdbx_description
1 polymer ?
#
loop_
_entity_poly.entity_id
_entity_poly.type
_entity_poly.pdbx_seq_one_letter_code
_entity_poly.pdbx_strand_id
1 'polypeptide(L)'
;MNLTPYEYIVCRQGVSDSESSPESSGPKKSMLVVSEFIGCSPSLSGAIRVNPWNIEATAEAMNEAISMADAEKQLRHEKHYRYVSSHNVAFWSRSFFQDMERTCKDHFRRRCWGIGLSFGFRVVALDPNFRKLSIDHILSVYLRSKNRAILFDYDGTVMPQTSHNKTPSAEVISIINTLSGDVKNTVFVVSGRGRESLAKWFSPCKKLGIAAEHGYFMRWSADDDWEVRGQNSEFGWKEIAEPVMKLYTEATDGSTIESKESALVWHHRDADPGFGSSQAKEMLDHLESVLANEPVTVKSGQFIVEVKPQGVSKGMVAEKIFTTMAESGKQADFVLCIGDDRSDEDMFEVISNAITSGVLSSNISVFACTVGQKPSKAKYYLDDAAEVVNMLESLAEVSDPEPSDTRPECSL
;
A
#
# COMPACT_ATOMS: atom_id res chain seq x y z
N MET A 1 -2.85 -28.83 -14.95
CA MET A 1 -2.99 -27.81 -16.00
C MET A 1 -3.28 -28.52 -17.30
N ASN A 2 -4.51 -28.42 -17.80
CA ASN A 2 -4.88 -28.96 -19.10
C ASN A 2 -4.29 -28.01 -20.16
N LEU A 3 -3.28 -28.46 -20.92
CA LEU A 3 -2.57 -27.65 -21.94
C LEU A 3 -3.29 -27.68 -23.31
N THR A 4 -4.43 -28.35 -23.39
CA THR A 4 -5.28 -28.40 -24.57
C THR A 4 -6.19 -27.17 -24.57
N PRO A 5 -6.04 -26.22 -25.51
CA PRO A 5 -7.00 -25.14 -25.66
C PRO A 5 -8.35 -25.75 -26.04
N TYR A 6 -9.38 -25.48 -25.22
CA TYR A 6 -10.76 -25.70 -25.62
C TYR A 6 -11.08 -24.76 -26.79
N GLU A 7 -11.85 -25.26 -27.75
CA GLU A 7 -12.16 -24.61 -29.03
C GLU A 7 -12.39 -23.10 -28.90
N TYR A 8 -11.81 -22.32 -29.83
CA TYR A 8 -12.03 -20.88 -29.90
C TYR A 8 -12.67 -20.52 -31.23
N ILE A 9 -13.70 -19.67 -31.19
CA ILE A 9 -14.35 -19.12 -32.37
C ILE A 9 -13.78 -17.72 -32.61
N VAL A 10 -13.15 -17.51 -33.76
CA VAL A 10 -12.67 -16.18 -34.16
C VAL A 10 -13.52 -15.67 -35.32
N CYS A 11 -14.29 -14.62 -35.07
CA CYS A 11 -14.92 -13.84 -36.13
C CYS A 11 -14.04 -12.62 -36.46
N ARG A 12 -13.25 -12.72 -37.53
CA ARG A 12 -12.43 -11.60 -38.03
C ARG A 12 -13.23 -10.74 -38.99
N GLN A 13 -13.17 -9.43 -38.81
CA GLN A 13 -13.53 -8.48 -39.86
C GLN A 13 -12.44 -8.50 -40.94
N GLY A 14 -12.75 -9.13 -42.08
CA GLY A 14 -11.99 -9.05 -43.34
C GLY A 14 -10.58 -9.63 -43.32
N VAL A 15 -10.42 -10.87 -43.81
CA VAL A 15 -9.20 -11.28 -44.50
C VAL A 15 -9.50 -11.14 -45.99
N SER A 16 -8.96 -10.11 -46.61
CA SER A 16 -9.04 -9.85 -48.05
C SER A 16 -8.06 -10.76 -48.79
N ASP A 17 -8.48 -11.99 -49.12
CA ASP A 17 -7.87 -12.74 -50.23
C ASP A 17 -8.65 -12.51 -51.54
N SER A 18 -9.49 -11.48 -51.61
CA SER A 18 -10.14 -11.03 -52.83
C SER A 18 -9.87 -9.55 -53.07
N GLU A 19 -9.17 -9.25 -54.18
CA GLU A 19 -8.82 -7.90 -54.66
C GLU A 19 -10.03 -7.02 -55.07
N SER A 20 -11.21 -7.19 -54.46
CA SER A 20 -12.43 -6.51 -54.91
C SER A 20 -13.43 -6.19 -53.80
N SER A 21 -12.94 -5.75 -52.64
CA SER A 21 -13.78 -5.07 -51.66
C SER A 21 -13.07 -3.81 -51.18
N PRO A 22 -13.71 -2.63 -51.20
CA PRO A 22 -13.07 -1.42 -50.71
C PRO A 22 -12.69 -1.65 -49.25
N GLU A 23 -11.43 -1.38 -48.90
CA GLU A 23 -10.98 -1.35 -47.52
C GLU A 23 -12.03 -0.61 -46.70
N SER A 24 -12.62 -1.26 -45.70
CA SER A 24 -13.53 -0.56 -44.81
C SER A 24 -12.69 0.43 -43.99
N SER A 25 -12.46 1.64 -44.51
CA SER A 25 -11.66 2.69 -43.88
C SER A 25 -12.39 3.35 -42.68
N GLY A 26 -13.35 2.63 -42.10
CA GLY A 26 -14.05 3.03 -40.90
C GLY A 26 -13.29 2.58 -39.65
N PRO A 27 -13.58 3.18 -38.49
CA PRO A 27 -13.04 2.72 -37.22
C PRO A 27 -13.42 1.25 -37.00
N LYS A 28 -12.47 0.46 -36.51
CA LYS A 28 -12.69 -0.94 -36.17
C LYS A 28 -13.56 -1.03 -34.91
N LYS A 29 -14.61 -1.84 -34.96
CA LYS A 29 -15.65 -1.94 -33.92
C LYS A 29 -15.73 -3.36 -33.33
N SER A 30 -14.63 -4.10 -33.34
CA SER A 30 -14.63 -5.49 -32.86
C SER A 30 -14.52 -5.55 -31.34
N MET A 31 -15.45 -6.27 -30.71
CA MET A 31 -15.42 -6.61 -29.30
C MET A 31 -14.77 -7.97 -29.06
N LEU A 32 -14.11 -8.09 -27.90
CA LEU A 32 -13.41 -9.28 -27.50
C LEU A 32 -14.15 -9.91 -26.31
N VAL A 33 -14.55 -11.17 -26.46
CA VAL A 33 -15.04 -12.02 -25.35
C VAL A 33 -13.95 -13.03 -25.04
N VAL A 34 -13.50 -13.07 -23.79
CA VAL A 34 -12.29 -13.79 -23.39
C VAL A 34 -12.56 -14.65 -22.16
N SER A 35 -12.10 -15.90 -22.18
CA SER A 35 -12.11 -16.75 -21.00
C SER A 35 -11.23 -16.16 -19.90
N GLU A 36 -11.74 -16.08 -18.68
CA GLU A 36 -10.96 -15.64 -17.51
C GLU A 36 -9.69 -16.46 -17.29
N PHE A 37 -9.70 -17.72 -17.74
CA PHE A 37 -8.60 -18.67 -17.61
C PHE A 37 -7.49 -18.49 -18.66
N ILE A 38 -7.66 -17.60 -19.65
CA ILE A 38 -6.60 -17.37 -20.65
C ILE A 38 -5.55 -16.41 -20.10
N GLY A 39 -4.27 -16.69 -20.39
CA GLY A 39 -3.16 -15.89 -19.86
C GLY A 39 -3.16 -14.41 -20.29
N CYS A 40 -3.84 -14.04 -21.38
CA CYS A 40 -3.98 -12.65 -21.81
C CYS A 40 -5.19 -11.92 -21.21
N SER A 41 -6.03 -12.61 -20.43
CA SER A 41 -7.22 -12.02 -19.79
C SER A 41 -6.87 -10.78 -18.94
N PRO A 42 -5.83 -10.81 -18.07
CA PRO A 42 -5.44 -9.65 -17.26
C PRO A 42 -5.02 -8.43 -18.10
N SER A 43 -4.35 -8.68 -19.22
CA SER A 43 -3.77 -7.66 -20.10
C SER A 43 -4.81 -6.91 -20.94
N LEU A 44 -5.93 -7.56 -21.28
CA LEU A 44 -6.95 -7.02 -22.18
C LEU A 44 -8.14 -6.46 -21.37
N SER A 45 -7.88 -5.39 -20.63
CA SER A 45 -8.85 -4.78 -19.69
C SER A 45 -10.15 -4.23 -20.31
N GLY A 46 -10.23 -4.05 -21.62
CA GLY A 46 -11.48 -3.72 -22.32
C GLY A 46 -12.30 -4.91 -22.82
N ALA A 47 -11.89 -6.15 -22.54
CA ALA A 47 -12.55 -7.37 -23.03
C ALA A 47 -13.65 -7.79 -22.07
N ILE A 48 -14.72 -8.41 -22.58
CA ILE A 48 -15.73 -9.03 -21.74
C ILE A 48 -15.16 -10.37 -21.28
N ARG A 49 -14.89 -10.50 -19.98
CA ARG A 49 -14.37 -11.73 -19.40
C ARG A 49 -15.52 -12.66 -19.06
N VAL A 50 -15.36 -13.93 -19.40
CA VAL A 50 -16.37 -14.96 -19.13
C VAL A 50 -15.73 -16.17 -18.48
N ASN A 51 -16.45 -16.80 -17.57
CA ASN A 51 -16.20 -18.18 -17.21
C ASN A 51 -16.81 -19.06 -18.32
N PRO A 52 -16.01 -19.75 -19.16
CA PRO A 52 -16.54 -20.55 -20.26
C PRO A 52 -17.42 -21.73 -19.80
N TRP A 53 -17.38 -22.11 -18.52
CA TRP A 53 -18.23 -23.15 -17.94
C TRP A 53 -19.62 -22.63 -17.57
N ASN A 54 -19.80 -21.31 -17.51
CA ASN A 54 -21.11 -20.67 -17.33
C ASN A 54 -21.70 -20.30 -18.70
N ILE A 55 -22.56 -21.18 -19.21
CA ILE A 55 -23.17 -21.05 -20.54
C ILE A 55 -24.05 -19.80 -20.63
N GLU A 56 -24.81 -19.49 -19.58
CA GLU A 56 -25.72 -18.35 -19.53
C GLU A 56 -24.94 -17.03 -19.56
N ALA A 57 -23.93 -16.88 -18.68
CA ALA A 57 -23.08 -15.69 -18.66
C ALA A 57 -22.29 -15.52 -19.97
N THR A 58 -21.87 -16.62 -20.60
CA THR A 58 -21.20 -16.56 -21.90
C THR A 58 -22.15 -16.09 -23.01
N ALA A 59 -23.39 -16.56 -23.01
CA ALA A 59 -24.41 -16.12 -23.96
C ALA A 59 -24.78 -14.63 -23.76
N GLU A 60 -24.91 -14.18 -22.51
CA GLU A 60 -25.13 -12.78 -22.16
C GLU A 60 -23.98 -11.89 -22.64
N ALA A 61 -22.73 -12.29 -22.36
CA ALA A 61 -21.54 -11.58 -22.83
C ALA A 61 -21.45 -11.48 -24.37
N MET A 62 -21.85 -12.52 -25.08
CA MET A 62 -21.94 -12.49 -26.55
C MET A 62 -23.01 -11.50 -27.02
N ASN A 63 -24.19 -11.51 -26.38
CA ASN A 63 -25.26 -10.57 -26.69
C ASN A 63 -24.85 -9.11 -26.39
N GLU A 64 -24.18 -8.87 -25.26
CA GLU A 64 -23.62 -7.58 -24.89
C GLU A 64 -22.59 -7.11 -25.93
N ALA A 65 -21.63 -7.96 -26.31
CA ALA A 65 -20.61 -7.64 -27.30
C ALA A 65 -21.22 -7.19 -28.64
N ILE A 66 -22.34 -7.79 -29.06
CA ILE A 66 -23.03 -7.46 -30.32
C ILE A 66 -23.92 -6.22 -30.15
N SER A 67 -24.58 -6.06 -29.01
CA SER A 67 -25.54 -4.97 -28.75
C SER A 67 -24.90 -3.66 -28.30
N MET A 68 -23.63 -3.69 -27.87
CA MET A 68 -22.89 -2.53 -27.38
C MET A 68 -22.82 -1.39 -28.41
N ALA A 69 -22.87 -0.14 -27.93
CA ALA A 69 -22.82 1.05 -28.78
C ALA A 69 -21.50 1.15 -29.57
N ASP A 70 -21.60 1.56 -30.83
CA ASP A 70 -20.44 1.61 -31.75
C ASP A 70 -19.27 2.47 -31.23
N ALA A 71 -19.57 3.56 -30.54
CA ALA A 71 -18.55 4.43 -29.95
C ALA A 71 -17.75 3.70 -28.85
N GLU A 72 -18.43 2.91 -28.03
CA GLU A 72 -17.79 2.12 -26.97
C GLU A 72 -16.98 0.96 -27.56
N LYS A 73 -17.53 0.27 -28.56
CA LYS A 73 -16.80 -0.78 -29.31
C LYS A 73 -15.50 -0.26 -29.91
N GLN A 74 -15.53 0.93 -30.51
CA GLN A 74 -14.35 1.56 -31.07
C GLN A 74 -13.30 1.89 -29.99
N LEU A 75 -13.73 2.48 -28.87
CA LEU A 75 -12.83 2.84 -27.77
C LEU A 75 -12.15 1.60 -27.17
N ARG A 76 -12.92 0.56 -26.88
CA ARG A 76 -12.39 -0.70 -26.33
C ARG A 76 -11.46 -1.39 -27.35
N HIS A 77 -11.82 -1.39 -28.64
CA HIS A 77 -10.96 -1.90 -29.69
C HIS A 77 -9.62 -1.15 -29.77
N GLU A 78 -9.64 0.18 -29.79
CA GLU A 78 -8.43 1.00 -29.88
C GLU A 78 -7.52 0.79 -28.67
N LYS A 79 -8.09 0.67 -27.47
CA LYS A 79 -7.36 0.35 -26.24
C LYS A 79 -6.60 -0.98 -26.35
N HIS A 80 -7.30 -2.04 -26.79
CA HIS A 80 -6.70 -3.36 -27.00
C HIS A 80 -5.63 -3.35 -28.08
N TYR A 81 -5.94 -2.74 -29.22
CA TYR A 81 -5.03 -2.67 -30.35
C TYR A 81 -3.74 -1.95 -29.96
N ARG A 82 -3.85 -0.79 -29.30
CA ARG A 82 -2.69 -0.04 -28.80
C ARG A 82 -1.84 -0.88 -27.84
N TYR A 83 -2.47 -1.61 -26.92
CA TYR A 83 -1.75 -2.50 -26.00
C TYR A 83 -0.97 -3.57 -26.75
N VAL A 84 -1.65 -4.33 -27.64
CA VAL A 84 -1.02 -5.44 -28.37
C VAL A 84 0.05 -4.96 -29.36
N SER A 85 -0.13 -3.80 -29.99
CA SER A 85 0.86 -3.21 -30.90
C SER A 85 2.12 -2.72 -30.18
N SER A 86 1.97 -2.19 -28.96
CA SER A 86 3.11 -1.67 -28.17
C SER A 86 3.81 -2.74 -27.35
N HIS A 87 3.08 -3.73 -26.82
CA HIS A 87 3.59 -4.80 -25.95
C HIS A 87 3.81 -6.10 -26.73
N ASN A 88 4.62 -6.00 -27.79
CA ASN A 88 4.98 -7.16 -28.60
C ASN A 88 6.07 -8.02 -27.93
N VAL A 89 6.38 -9.16 -28.54
CA VAL A 89 7.42 -10.10 -28.05
C VAL A 89 8.78 -9.42 -27.87
N ALA A 90 9.12 -8.45 -28.72
CA ALA A 90 10.38 -7.71 -28.61
C ALA A 90 10.38 -6.75 -27.40
N PHE A 91 9.26 -6.10 -27.11
CA PHE A 91 9.09 -5.30 -25.89
C PHE A 91 9.20 -6.17 -24.65
N TRP A 92 8.46 -7.29 -24.61
CA TRP A 92 8.53 -8.25 -23.49
C TRP A 92 9.95 -8.77 -23.28
N SER A 93 10.62 -9.21 -24.35
CA SER A 93 11.99 -9.73 -24.28
C SER A 93 12.96 -8.68 -23.73
N ARG A 94 12.91 -7.44 -24.22
CA ARG A 94 13.75 -6.35 -23.70
C ARG A 94 13.45 -6.04 -22.24
N SER A 95 12.19 -5.94 -21.85
CA SER A 95 11.80 -5.70 -20.45
C SER A 95 12.32 -6.82 -19.55
N PHE A 96 12.13 -8.08 -19.97
CA PHE A 96 12.59 -9.24 -19.22
C PHE A 96 14.11 -9.27 -19.06
N PHE A 97 14.88 -9.01 -20.12
CA PHE A 97 16.33 -8.93 -20.02
C PHE A 97 16.79 -7.74 -19.18
N GLN A 98 16.13 -6.58 -19.26
CA GLN A 98 16.43 -5.42 -18.41
C GLN A 98 16.17 -5.72 -16.93
N ASP A 99 15.03 -6.35 -16.61
CA ASP A 99 14.70 -6.75 -15.24
C ASP A 99 15.66 -7.81 -14.73
N MET A 100 16.03 -8.78 -15.57
CA MET A 100 17.03 -9.80 -15.24
C MET A 100 18.41 -9.17 -15.02
N GLU A 101 18.87 -8.31 -15.91
CA GLU A 101 20.15 -7.60 -15.76
C GLU A 101 20.16 -6.75 -14.49
N ARG A 102 19.09 -5.98 -14.24
CA ARG A 102 18.93 -5.20 -13.01
C ARG A 102 18.97 -6.07 -11.76
N THR A 103 18.34 -7.24 -11.80
CA THR A 103 18.32 -8.19 -10.66
C THR A 103 19.69 -8.85 -10.46
N CYS A 104 20.36 -9.20 -11.55
CA CYS A 104 21.66 -9.89 -11.53
C CYS A 104 22.82 -8.95 -11.18
N LYS A 105 22.77 -7.67 -11.59
CA LYS A 105 23.85 -6.68 -11.42
C LYS A 105 24.31 -6.53 -9.97
N ASP A 106 23.39 -6.69 -9.02
CA ASP A 106 23.67 -6.58 -7.58
C ASP A 106 23.63 -7.92 -6.83
N HIS A 107 23.35 -9.04 -7.50
CA HIS A 107 23.13 -10.35 -6.85
C HIS A 107 24.34 -10.79 -6.03
N PHE A 108 25.57 -10.60 -6.54
CA PHE A 108 26.81 -10.95 -5.85
C PHE A 108 27.20 -9.98 -4.71
N ARG A 109 26.54 -8.82 -4.60
CA ARG A 109 26.80 -7.83 -3.54
C ARG A 109 25.83 -7.94 -2.38
N ARG A 110 24.69 -8.63 -2.54
CA ARG A 110 23.69 -8.79 -1.49
C ARG A 110 24.17 -9.79 -0.45
N ARG A 111 24.00 -9.45 0.82
CA ARG A 111 24.28 -10.39 1.92
C ARG A 111 23.08 -11.31 2.09
N CYS A 112 23.31 -12.61 2.06
CA CYS A 112 22.28 -13.61 2.32
C CYS A 112 22.18 -13.86 3.83
N TRP A 113 20.98 -13.71 4.38
CA TRP A 113 20.66 -14.01 5.78
C TRP A 113 19.74 -15.23 5.82
N GLY A 114 20.00 -16.15 6.74
CA GLY A 114 19.05 -17.20 7.10
C GLY A 114 18.09 -16.68 8.16
N ILE A 115 16.80 -16.60 7.85
CA ILE A 115 15.75 -16.13 8.76
C ILE A 115 14.80 -17.29 9.07
N GLY A 116 14.45 -17.45 10.35
CA GLY A 116 13.55 -18.51 10.82
C GLY A 116 14.27 -19.78 11.29
N LEU A 117 13.51 -20.67 11.95
CA LEU A 117 13.99 -21.97 12.44
C LEU A 117 13.18 -23.10 11.78
N SER A 118 13.80 -24.27 11.60
CA SER A 118 13.15 -25.49 11.10
C SER A 118 12.41 -25.28 9.76
N PHE A 119 11.16 -25.73 9.63
CA PHE A 119 10.34 -25.63 8.42
C PHE A 119 10.01 -24.18 7.97
N GLY A 120 10.30 -23.17 8.81
CA GLY A 120 10.15 -21.75 8.48
C GLY A 120 11.44 -21.09 7.97
N PHE A 121 12.55 -21.83 7.84
CA PHE A 121 13.82 -21.27 7.40
C PHE A 121 13.76 -20.74 5.95
N ARG A 122 14.17 -19.50 5.75
CA ARG A 122 14.26 -18.85 4.44
C ARG A 122 15.59 -18.13 4.30
N VAL A 123 16.19 -18.22 3.11
CA VAL A 123 17.36 -17.41 2.77
C VAL A 123 16.88 -16.15 2.06
N VAL A 124 17.28 -15.00 2.60
CA VAL A 124 16.90 -13.69 2.07
C VAL A 124 18.14 -12.91 1.69
N ALA A 125 18.15 -12.36 0.47
CA ALA A 125 19.20 -11.47 0.01
C ALA A 125 18.86 -10.01 0.37
N LEU A 126 19.65 -9.40 1.25
CA LEU A 126 19.48 -8.03 1.73
C LEU A 126 20.55 -7.11 1.14
N ASP A 127 20.25 -5.81 1.09
CA ASP A 127 21.23 -4.79 0.68
C ASP A 127 22.47 -4.86 1.58
N PRO A 128 23.70 -4.78 1.05
CA PRO A 128 24.91 -4.84 1.87
C PRO A 128 24.99 -3.72 2.93
N ASN A 129 24.28 -2.61 2.75
CA ASN A 129 24.19 -1.51 3.72
C ASN A 129 23.02 -1.67 4.71
N PHE A 130 22.21 -2.73 4.58
CA PHE A 130 21.15 -3.06 5.52
C PHE A 130 21.77 -3.46 6.86
N ARG A 131 21.49 -2.68 7.91
CA ARG A 131 22.14 -2.85 9.21
C ARG A 131 21.24 -2.45 10.37
N LYS A 132 21.50 -3.00 11.55
CA LYS A 132 20.79 -2.60 12.77
C LYS A 132 21.00 -1.11 13.05
N LEU A 133 19.93 -0.42 13.44
CA LEU A 133 20.03 0.99 13.82
C LEU A 133 20.75 1.11 15.17
N SER A 134 21.84 1.89 15.20
CA SER A 134 22.53 2.23 16.45
C SER A 134 21.84 3.43 17.10
N ILE A 135 21.45 3.26 18.36
CA ILE A 135 20.81 4.30 19.18
C ILE A 135 21.76 5.50 19.35
N ASP A 136 23.02 5.28 19.69
CA ASP A 136 24.02 6.36 19.82
C ASP A 136 24.18 7.17 18.53
N HIS A 137 24.18 6.49 17.38
CA HIS A 137 24.30 7.16 16.10
C HIS A 137 23.09 8.06 15.84
N ILE A 138 21.86 7.56 15.97
CA ILE A 138 20.66 8.38 15.73
C ILE A 138 20.55 9.52 16.74
N LEU A 139 20.87 9.30 18.02
CA LEU A 139 20.90 10.35 19.05
C LEU A 139 21.87 11.47 18.70
N SER A 140 23.09 11.13 18.27
CA SER A 140 24.10 12.13 17.87
C SER A 140 23.65 13.00 16.69
N VAL A 141 22.78 12.46 15.83
CA VAL A 141 22.22 13.19 14.69
C VAL A 141 21.01 14.01 15.13
N TYR A 142 20.13 13.41 15.91
CA TYR A 142 18.95 14.04 16.45
C TYR A 142 19.29 15.35 17.17
N LEU A 143 20.26 15.33 18.08
CA LEU A 143 20.70 16.49 18.86
C LEU A 143 21.18 17.67 18.00
N ARG A 144 21.84 17.41 16.87
CA ARG A 144 22.36 18.47 15.97
C ARG A 144 21.34 19.00 14.97
N SER A 145 20.26 18.25 14.73
CA SER A 145 19.22 18.59 13.77
C SER A 145 18.25 19.64 14.29
N LYS A 146 17.73 20.47 13.39
CA LYS A 146 16.86 21.61 13.72
C LYS A 146 15.40 21.37 13.34
N ASN A 147 15.13 20.64 12.26
CA ASN A 147 13.79 20.36 11.76
C ASN A 147 13.68 18.85 11.51
N ARG A 148 13.04 18.14 12.45
CA ARG A 148 13.02 16.68 12.50
C ARG A 148 11.63 16.17 12.14
N ALA A 149 11.53 15.40 11.07
CA ALA A 149 10.31 14.67 10.75
C ALA A 149 10.42 13.24 11.32
N ILE A 150 9.45 12.84 12.14
CA ILE A 150 9.40 11.53 12.79
C ILE A 150 8.07 10.88 12.44
N LEU A 151 8.11 9.89 11.55
CA LEU A 151 6.97 9.15 11.05
C LEU A 151 7.08 7.70 11.51
N PHE A 152 6.03 7.14 12.10
CA PHE A 152 6.04 5.73 12.47
C PHE A 152 4.67 5.10 12.32
N ASP A 153 4.65 3.82 11.94
CA ASP A 153 3.45 3.01 12.02
C ASP A 153 3.09 2.67 13.47
N TYR A 154 1.85 2.27 13.68
CA TYR A 154 1.33 1.89 14.98
C TYR A 154 1.49 0.39 15.25
N ASP A 155 0.78 -0.43 14.47
CA ASP A 155 0.76 -1.89 14.63
C ASP A 155 2.10 -2.49 14.22
N GLY A 156 2.59 -3.46 14.97
CA GLY A 156 3.88 -4.11 14.73
C GLY A 156 5.12 -3.24 14.94
N THR A 157 4.94 -1.93 15.12
CA THR A 157 6.01 -0.95 15.23
C THR A 157 6.15 -0.41 16.64
N VAL A 158 5.17 0.33 17.16
CA VAL A 158 5.14 0.76 18.58
C VAL A 158 4.29 -0.14 19.45
N MET A 159 3.45 -0.98 18.82
CA MET A 159 2.67 -2.02 19.49
C MET A 159 3.02 -3.39 18.92
N PRO A 160 3.30 -4.40 19.75
CA PRO A 160 3.52 -5.76 19.26
C PRO A 160 2.31 -6.28 18.47
N GLN A 161 2.56 -6.85 17.29
CA GLN A 161 1.54 -7.43 16.39
C GLN A 161 0.66 -8.50 17.06
N THR A 162 1.18 -9.18 18.07
CA THR A 162 0.51 -10.28 18.79
C THR A 162 -0.32 -9.82 20.00
N SER A 163 -0.39 -8.51 20.26
CA SER A 163 -1.11 -7.99 21.41
C SER A 163 -2.62 -8.13 21.25
N HIS A 164 -3.27 -8.83 22.20
CA HIS A 164 -4.74 -8.87 22.29
C HIS A 164 -5.30 -7.49 22.68
N ASN A 165 -4.57 -6.77 23.55
CA ASN A 165 -4.88 -5.39 23.85
C ASN A 165 -4.19 -4.47 22.84
N LYS A 166 -5.01 -3.89 21.99
CA LYS A 166 -4.60 -2.99 20.90
C LYS A 166 -4.40 -1.54 21.35
N THR A 167 -4.50 -1.25 22.65
CA THR A 167 -4.38 0.10 23.24
C THR A 167 -2.92 0.37 23.62
N PRO A 168 -2.37 1.58 23.37
CA PRO A 168 -0.99 1.88 23.75
C PRO A 168 -0.83 1.97 25.27
N SER A 169 0.36 1.62 25.76
CA SER A 169 0.70 1.77 27.18
C SER A 169 0.83 3.26 27.55
N ALA A 170 0.68 3.57 28.84
CA ALA A 170 0.87 4.93 29.34
C ALA A 170 2.30 5.45 29.07
N GLU A 171 3.28 4.55 29.08
CA GLU A 171 4.68 4.80 28.72
C GLU A 171 4.81 5.26 27.26
N VAL A 172 4.24 4.51 26.30
CA VAL A 172 4.25 4.88 24.88
C VAL A 172 3.58 6.22 24.65
N ILE A 173 2.44 6.47 25.30
CA ILE A 173 1.74 7.77 25.23
C ILE A 173 2.64 8.89 25.76
N SER A 174 3.31 8.68 26.90
CA SER A 174 4.22 9.66 27.50
C SER A 174 5.39 10.00 26.58
N ILE A 175 6.05 8.98 26.03
CA ILE A 175 7.18 9.13 25.09
C ILE A 175 6.75 9.95 23.87
N ILE A 176 5.64 9.56 23.23
CA ILE A 176 5.13 10.24 22.04
C ILE A 176 4.71 11.68 22.37
N ASN A 177 4.09 11.91 23.53
CA ASN A 177 3.72 13.24 23.97
C ASN A 177 4.95 14.14 24.14
N THR A 178 6.00 13.65 24.81
CA THR A 178 7.28 14.37 24.98
C THR A 178 7.92 14.70 23.64
N LEU A 179 8.00 13.71 22.73
CA LEU A 179 8.55 13.92 21.38
C LEU A 179 7.73 14.95 20.60
N SER A 180 6.39 14.89 20.65
CA SER A 180 5.52 15.85 19.97
C SER A 180 5.55 17.25 20.61
N GLY A 181 6.00 17.35 21.86
CA GLY A 181 6.12 18.60 22.61
C GLY A 181 7.27 19.49 22.15
N ASP A 182 8.37 18.90 21.65
CA ASP A 182 9.54 19.62 21.14
C ASP A 182 9.21 20.31 19.80
N VAL A 183 9.39 21.63 19.77
CA VAL A 183 9.08 22.50 18.62
C VAL A 183 9.90 22.21 17.36
N LYS A 184 11.02 21.50 17.50
CA LYS A 184 11.86 21.05 16.38
C LYS A 184 11.32 19.78 15.74
N ASN A 185 10.41 19.06 16.41
CA ASN A 185 9.87 17.80 15.94
C ASN A 185 8.53 18.01 15.23
N THR A 186 8.35 17.30 14.12
CA THR A 186 7.07 17.07 13.47
C THR A 186 6.83 15.57 13.55
N VAL A 187 5.97 15.15 14.47
CA VAL A 187 5.74 13.74 14.81
C VAL A 187 4.40 13.29 14.26
N PHE A 188 4.39 12.17 13.53
CA PHE A 188 3.18 11.59 12.97
C PHE A 188 3.09 10.08 13.21
N VAL A 189 1.91 9.65 13.67
CA VAL A 189 1.49 8.25 13.57
C VAL A 189 0.84 8.05 12.20
N VAL A 190 1.39 7.14 11.40
CA VAL A 190 0.88 6.84 10.05
C VAL A 190 0.41 5.39 10.02
N SER A 191 -0.88 5.16 10.21
CA SER A 191 -1.43 3.83 10.47
C SER A 191 -2.58 3.45 9.53
N GLY A 192 -2.77 2.14 9.35
CA GLY A 192 -3.95 1.59 8.70
C GLY A 192 -5.22 1.63 9.57
N ARG A 193 -5.12 1.97 10.86
CA ARG A 193 -6.27 1.97 11.78
C ARG A 193 -7.24 3.12 11.52
N GLY A 194 -8.49 2.92 11.97
CA GLY A 194 -9.55 3.92 11.90
C GLY A 194 -9.27 5.14 12.77
N ARG A 195 -9.72 6.31 12.31
CA ARG A 195 -9.43 7.61 12.92
C ARG A 195 -9.96 7.75 14.35
N GLU A 196 -11.13 7.19 14.66
CA GLU A 196 -11.75 7.29 15.99
C GLU A 196 -10.90 6.60 17.07
N SER A 197 -10.39 5.41 16.76
CA SER A 197 -9.56 4.64 17.69
C SER A 197 -8.24 5.37 17.97
N LEU A 198 -7.57 5.84 16.92
CA LEU A 198 -6.32 6.59 17.05
C LEU A 198 -6.51 7.92 17.79
N ALA A 199 -7.60 8.66 17.49
CA ALA A 199 -7.94 9.89 18.18
C ALA A 199 -8.17 9.67 19.68
N LYS A 200 -8.87 8.59 20.03
CA LYS A 200 -9.14 8.22 21.42
C LYS A 200 -7.87 7.83 22.17
N TRP A 201 -7.00 7.00 21.58
CA TRP A 201 -5.79 6.53 22.25
C TRP A 201 -4.74 7.62 22.44
N PHE A 202 -4.60 8.51 21.44
CA PHE A 202 -3.63 9.60 21.46
C PHE A 202 -4.23 10.94 21.86
N SER A 203 -5.41 10.95 22.50
CA SER A 203 -6.03 12.17 23.01
C SER A 203 -5.12 12.99 23.96
N PRO A 204 -4.20 12.40 24.75
CA PRO A 204 -3.27 13.18 25.57
C PRO A 204 -2.21 13.93 24.74
N CYS A 205 -1.88 13.47 23.53
CA CYS A 205 -0.80 13.99 22.69
C CYS A 205 -1.31 15.11 21.77
N LYS A 206 -1.48 16.32 22.30
CA LYS A 206 -2.13 17.42 21.57
C LYS A 206 -1.43 17.86 20.29
N LYS A 207 -0.10 17.83 20.26
CA LYS A 207 0.73 18.25 19.12
C LYS A 207 1.05 17.10 18.14
N LEU A 208 0.46 15.91 18.34
CA LEU A 208 0.72 14.74 17.50
C LEU A 208 -0.12 14.78 16.23
N GLY A 209 0.56 14.67 15.08
CA GLY A 209 -0.10 14.43 13.80
C GLY A 209 -0.58 12.98 13.69
N ILE A 210 -1.75 12.77 13.10
CA ILE A 210 -2.30 11.42 12.88
C ILE A 210 -2.75 11.29 11.43
N ALA A 211 -2.24 10.26 10.76
CA ALA A 211 -2.76 9.78 9.49
C ALA A 211 -3.39 8.40 9.69
N ALA A 212 -4.71 8.32 9.50
CA ALA A 212 -5.52 7.13 9.69
C ALA A 212 -5.92 6.53 8.34
N GLU A 213 -6.26 5.24 8.35
CA GLU A 213 -6.66 4.46 7.16
C GLU A 213 -5.68 4.63 5.99
N HIS A 214 -4.38 4.43 6.26
CA HIS A 214 -3.29 4.58 5.30
C HIS A 214 -3.16 5.99 4.69
N GLY A 215 -3.71 7.01 5.34
CA GLY A 215 -3.64 8.40 4.90
C GLY A 215 -4.89 8.95 4.23
N TYR A 216 -6.01 8.22 4.27
CA TYR A 216 -7.30 8.75 3.82
C TYR A 216 -7.74 9.91 4.72
N PHE A 217 -7.54 9.78 6.03
CA PHE A 217 -7.74 10.86 6.98
C PHE A 217 -6.40 11.33 7.52
N MET A 218 -6.21 12.64 7.61
CA MET A 218 -5.01 13.23 8.19
C MET A 218 -5.35 14.45 9.01
N ARG A 219 -4.71 14.62 10.17
CA ARG A 219 -4.77 15.85 10.96
C ARG A 219 -3.40 16.18 11.53
N TRP A 220 -3.10 17.45 11.72
CA TRP A 220 -1.79 17.93 12.18
C TRP A 220 -1.68 18.02 13.70
N SER A 221 -2.79 18.29 14.39
CA SER A 221 -2.86 18.34 15.84
C SER A 221 -4.20 17.82 16.35
N ALA A 222 -4.35 17.76 17.68
CA ALA A 222 -5.59 17.31 18.30
C ALA A 222 -6.77 18.26 18.08
N ASP A 223 -6.47 19.56 17.92
CA ASP A 223 -7.45 20.63 17.77
C ASP A 223 -7.79 20.92 16.29
N ASP A 224 -7.05 20.34 15.35
CA ASP A 224 -7.31 20.49 13.91
C ASP A 224 -8.39 19.51 13.42
N ASP A 225 -9.16 19.97 12.43
CA ASP A 225 -10.10 19.12 11.71
C ASP A 225 -9.38 18.07 10.86
N TRP A 226 -10.06 16.94 10.64
CA TRP A 226 -9.57 15.89 9.75
C TRP A 226 -9.63 16.34 8.29
N GLU A 227 -8.46 16.41 7.65
CA GLU A 227 -8.35 16.51 6.22
C GLU A 227 -8.63 15.16 5.57
N VAL A 228 -9.60 15.13 4.64
CA VAL A 228 -9.99 13.93 3.89
C VAL A 228 -9.29 13.92 2.54
N ARG A 229 -8.60 12.83 2.22
CA ARG A 229 -7.93 12.60 0.94
C ARG A 229 -8.75 11.69 0.05
N GLY A 230 -9.36 12.29 -0.96
CA GLY A 230 -10.17 11.63 -1.99
C GLY A 230 -11.31 12.57 -2.38
N GLN A 231 -11.56 12.73 -3.68
CA GLN A 231 -12.82 13.35 -4.11
C GLN A 231 -13.96 12.52 -3.53
N ASN A 232 -15.00 13.14 -2.96
CA ASN A 232 -16.23 12.53 -2.42
C ASN A 232 -16.51 11.17 -3.07
N SER A 233 -15.85 10.13 -2.55
CA SER A 233 -15.89 8.83 -3.16
C SER A 233 -17.17 8.26 -2.61
N GLU A 234 -18.23 8.25 -3.41
CA GLU A 234 -19.37 7.44 -3.06
C GLU A 234 -18.82 6.04 -2.81
N PHE A 235 -18.88 5.58 -1.56
CA PHE A 235 -18.37 4.28 -1.16
C PHE A 235 -19.27 3.14 -1.70
N GLY A 236 -19.94 3.34 -2.84
CA GLY A 236 -20.81 2.38 -3.49
C GLY A 236 -20.07 1.09 -3.87
N TRP A 237 -18.75 1.18 -4.12
CA TRP A 237 -17.91 -0.01 -4.29
C TRP A 237 -17.91 -0.94 -3.07
N LYS A 238 -18.20 -0.44 -1.85
CA LYS A 238 -18.33 -1.29 -0.66
C LYS A 238 -19.55 -2.20 -0.75
N GLU A 239 -20.62 -1.74 -1.38
CA GLU A 239 -21.83 -2.56 -1.63
C GLU A 239 -21.54 -3.72 -2.60
N ILE A 240 -20.50 -3.60 -3.43
CA ILE A 240 -20.01 -4.66 -4.33
C ILE A 240 -19.01 -5.57 -3.60
N ALA A 241 -18.06 -4.98 -2.86
CA ALA A 241 -16.97 -5.71 -2.21
C ALA A 241 -17.40 -6.50 -0.98
N GLU A 242 -18.32 -5.96 -0.16
CA GLU A 242 -18.75 -6.59 1.10
C GLU A 242 -19.45 -7.94 0.88
N PRO A 243 -20.39 -8.12 -0.08
CA PRO A 243 -20.97 -9.42 -0.38
C PRO A 243 -19.92 -10.47 -0.80
N VAL A 244 -18.91 -10.06 -1.58
CA VAL A 244 -17.80 -10.95 -1.97
C VAL A 244 -17.02 -11.36 -0.73
N MET A 245 -16.61 -10.42 0.12
CA MET A 245 -15.90 -10.74 1.37
C MET A 245 -16.72 -11.64 2.30
N LYS A 246 -18.05 -11.43 2.38
CA LYS A 246 -18.97 -12.25 3.18
C LYS A 246 -18.96 -13.70 2.74
N LEU A 247 -19.02 -13.97 1.42
CA LEU A 247 -18.97 -15.32 0.87
C LEU A 247 -17.74 -16.11 1.36
N TYR A 248 -16.55 -15.50 1.28
CA TYR A 248 -15.32 -16.14 1.76
C TYR A 248 -15.26 -16.20 3.29
N THR A 249 -15.87 -15.25 3.99
CA THR A 249 -15.92 -15.26 5.45
C THR A 249 -16.77 -16.43 5.96
N GLU A 250 -17.94 -16.66 5.36
CA GLU A 250 -18.81 -17.81 5.66
C GLU A 250 -18.12 -19.14 5.34
N ALA A 251 -17.29 -19.18 4.31
CA ALA A 251 -16.54 -20.37 3.90
C ALA A 251 -15.24 -20.60 4.70
N THR A 252 -14.80 -19.64 5.52
CA THR A 252 -13.49 -19.68 6.19
C THR A 252 -13.64 -19.42 7.69
N ASP A 253 -13.69 -20.51 8.46
CA ASP A 253 -13.75 -20.43 9.92
C ASP A 253 -12.53 -19.68 10.49
N GLY A 254 -12.76 -18.85 11.51
CA GLY A 254 -11.75 -17.97 12.10
C GLY A 254 -11.43 -16.70 11.29
N SER A 255 -12.10 -16.47 10.15
CA SER A 255 -11.98 -15.21 9.41
C SER A 255 -13.03 -14.17 9.84
N THR A 256 -12.72 -12.88 9.65
CA THR A 256 -13.62 -11.78 10.01
C THR A 256 -13.52 -10.62 9.02
N ILE A 257 -14.57 -9.81 8.91
CA ILE A 257 -14.56 -8.57 8.12
C ILE A 257 -14.56 -7.39 9.09
N GLU A 258 -13.63 -6.46 8.87
CA GLU A 258 -13.58 -5.16 9.52
C GLU A 258 -14.00 -4.09 8.49
N SER A 259 -15.15 -3.47 8.73
CA SER A 259 -15.61 -2.32 7.94
C SER A 259 -15.10 -1.02 8.57
N LYS A 260 -14.21 -0.33 7.86
CA LYS A 260 -13.69 1.00 8.24
C LYS A 260 -14.49 2.08 7.52
N GLU A 261 -14.18 3.36 7.73
CA GLU A 261 -14.93 4.42 7.03
C GLU A 261 -14.59 4.46 5.54
N SER A 262 -13.31 4.34 5.18
CA SER A 262 -12.84 4.39 3.79
C SER A 262 -12.39 3.04 3.22
N ALA A 263 -12.17 2.03 4.05
CA ALA A 263 -11.67 0.73 3.61
C ALA A 263 -12.55 -0.44 4.10
N LEU A 264 -12.39 -1.61 3.45
CA LEU A 264 -12.87 -2.90 3.94
C LEU A 264 -11.68 -3.84 4.09
N VAL A 265 -11.56 -4.50 5.24
CA VAL A 265 -10.46 -5.42 5.51
C VAL A 265 -11.02 -6.78 5.90
N TRP A 266 -10.61 -7.81 5.18
CA TRP A 266 -10.87 -9.19 5.56
C TRP A 266 -9.63 -9.75 6.28
N HIS A 267 -9.84 -10.29 7.48
CA HIS A 267 -8.81 -10.87 8.34
C HIS A 267 -8.93 -12.38 8.34
N HIS A 268 -7.79 -13.07 8.23
CA HIS A 268 -7.73 -14.53 8.25
C HIS A 268 -6.60 -15.06 9.15
N ARG A 269 -6.21 -14.27 10.14
CA ARG A 269 -5.13 -14.62 11.08
C ARG A 269 -5.49 -15.83 11.94
N ASP A 270 -6.74 -15.91 12.37
CA ASP A 270 -7.23 -16.96 13.27
C ASP A 270 -7.81 -18.17 12.49
N ALA A 271 -7.76 -18.13 11.16
CA ALA A 271 -8.10 -19.25 10.28
C ALA A 271 -6.93 -20.23 10.15
N ASP A 272 -7.19 -21.43 9.61
CA ASP A 272 -6.11 -22.36 9.23
C ASP A 272 -5.13 -21.66 8.27
N PRO A 273 -3.80 -21.66 8.53
CA PRO A 273 -2.86 -20.87 7.74
C PRO A 273 -2.80 -21.26 6.25
N GLY A 274 -2.97 -22.54 5.93
CA GLY A 274 -2.93 -23.02 4.55
C GLY A 274 -4.21 -22.67 3.82
N PHE A 275 -5.35 -23.01 4.41
CA PHE A 275 -6.66 -22.75 3.85
C PHE A 275 -6.98 -21.26 3.78
N GLY A 276 -6.75 -20.50 4.85
CA GLY A 276 -6.94 -19.07 4.91
C GLY A 276 -6.09 -18.33 3.88
N SER A 277 -4.83 -18.74 3.66
CA SER A 277 -4.00 -18.15 2.60
C SER A 277 -4.49 -18.47 1.19
N SER A 278 -5.05 -19.66 0.96
CA SER A 278 -5.66 -20.01 -0.34
C SER A 278 -6.91 -19.17 -0.59
N GLN A 279 -7.79 -19.07 0.42
CA GLN A 279 -9.00 -18.25 0.37
C GLN A 279 -8.68 -16.76 0.17
N ALA A 280 -7.66 -16.23 0.85
CA ALA A 280 -7.18 -14.86 0.66
C ALA A 280 -6.78 -14.58 -0.79
N LYS A 281 -6.09 -15.54 -1.44
CA LYS A 281 -5.63 -15.40 -2.81
C LYS A 281 -6.80 -15.43 -3.79
N GLU A 282 -7.73 -16.37 -3.62
CA GLU A 282 -8.93 -16.43 -4.47
C GLU A 282 -9.81 -15.19 -4.28
N MET A 283 -9.99 -14.73 -3.05
CA MET A 283 -10.71 -13.48 -2.76
C MET A 283 -10.05 -12.27 -3.42
N LEU A 284 -8.71 -12.17 -3.35
CA LEU A 284 -7.96 -11.09 -3.98
C LEU A 284 -8.27 -11.05 -5.48
N ASP A 285 -8.11 -12.18 -6.17
CA ASP A 285 -8.37 -12.29 -7.62
C ASP A 285 -9.84 -11.95 -7.96
N HIS A 286 -10.79 -12.42 -7.14
CA HIS A 286 -12.21 -12.15 -7.30
C HIS A 286 -12.52 -10.65 -7.13
N LEU A 287 -12.05 -10.03 -6.04
CA LEU A 287 -12.23 -8.60 -5.76
C LEU A 287 -11.58 -7.72 -6.82
N GLU A 288 -10.37 -8.06 -7.27
CA GLU A 288 -9.71 -7.34 -8.38
C GLU A 288 -10.52 -7.41 -9.68
N SER A 289 -11.21 -8.53 -9.93
CA SER A 289 -12.06 -8.69 -11.09
C SER A 289 -13.35 -7.87 -10.98
N VAL A 290 -14.08 -7.97 -9.86
CA VAL A 290 -15.38 -7.28 -9.70
C VAL A 290 -15.24 -5.77 -9.51
N LEU A 291 -14.11 -5.31 -8.96
CA LEU A 291 -13.82 -3.89 -8.70
C LEU A 291 -12.95 -3.26 -9.79
N ALA A 292 -12.74 -3.92 -10.93
CA ALA A 292 -11.83 -3.46 -11.98
C ALA A 292 -12.18 -2.07 -12.55
N ASN A 293 -13.45 -1.66 -12.47
CA ASN A 293 -13.95 -0.37 -12.95
C ASN A 293 -14.17 0.65 -11.82
N GLU A 294 -13.95 0.26 -10.56
CA GLU A 294 -14.11 1.11 -9.40
C GLU A 294 -12.78 1.81 -9.06
N PRO A 295 -12.80 3.03 -8.49
CA PRO A 295 -11.59 3.80 -8.15
C PRO A 295 -10.93 3.29 -6.86
N VAL A 296 -10.70 1.97 -6.77
CA VAL A 296 -10.17 1.29 -5.59
C VAL A 296 -8.99 0.41 -5.94
N THR A 297 -8.26 -0.01 -4.92
CA THR A 297 -7.17 -0.97 -5.04
C THR A 297 -7.38 -2.07 -4.01
N VAL A 298 -7.28 -3.31 -4.46
CA VAL A 298 -7.27 -4.48 -3.60
C VAL A 298 -5.81 -4.84 -3.31
N LYS A 299 -5.46 -5.05 -2.04
CA LYS A 299 -4.11 -5.44 -1.63
C LYS A 299 -4.18 -6.60 -0.66
N SER A 300 -3.29 -7.57 -0.85
CA SER A 300 -3.01 -8.58 0.18
C SER A 300 -1.93 -8.06 1.14
N GLY A 301 -2.17 -8.22 2.43
CA GLY A 301 -1.25 -7.93 3.52
C GLY A 301 -0.98 -9.17 4.37
N GLN A 302 -0.29 -9.00 5.50
CA GLN A 302 -0.01 -10.11 6.40
C GLN A 302 -1.29 -10.56 7.12
N PHE A 303 -1.82 -11.71 6.71
CA PHE A 303 -3.08 -12.29 7.19
C PHE A 303 -4.33 -11.46 6.86
N ILE A 304 -4.26 -10.58 5.85
CA ILE A 304 -5.38 -9.72 5.47
C ILE A 304 -5.52 -9.57 3.95
N VAL A 305 -6.74 -9.27 3.50
CA VAL A 305 -7.04 -8.68 2.19
C VAL A 305 -7.77 -7.37 2.42
N GLU A 306 -7.26 -6.27 1.89
CA GLU A 306 -7.80 -4.92 2.07
C GLU A 306 -8.24 -4.33 0.73
N VAL A 307 -9.43 -3.74 0.71
CA VAL A 307 -9.91 -2.88 -0.37
C VAL A 307 -9.93 -1.45 0.14
N LYS A 308 -9.27 -0.54 -0.57
CA LYS A 308 -9.22 0.89 -0.23
C LYS A 308 -9.23 1.78 -1.46
N PRO A 309 -9.55 3.08 -1.34
CA PRO A 309 -9.54 4.00 -2.46
C PRO A 309 -8.16 4.10 -3.13
N GLN A 310 -8.15 4.24 -4.44
CA GLN A 310 -6.94 4.52 -5.19
C GLN A 310 -6.40 5.90 -4.80
N GLY A 311 -5.08 6.07 -4.81
CA GLY A 311 -4.48 7.36 -4.45
C GLY A 311 -4.37 7.59 -2.93
N VAL A 312 -4.49 6.54 -2.12
CA VAL A 312 -4.24 6.57 -0.67
C VAL A 312 -3.08 5.63 -0.31
N SER A 313 -2.01 6.17 0.28
CA SER A 313 -0.88 5.39 0.78
C SER A 313 -0.12 6.14 1.88
N LYS A 314 0.56 5.38 2.75
CA LYS A 314 1.44 5.93 3.78
C LYS A 314 2.57 6.76 3.15
N GLY A 315 3.04 6.39 1.96
CA GLY A 315 4.00 7.18 1.17
C GLY A 315 3.51 8.58 0.81
N MET A 316 2.26 8.70 0.35
CA MET A 316 1.67 10.02 0.03
C MET A 316 1.47 10.88 1.27
N VAL A 317 1.27 10.29 2.46
CA VAL A 317 1.27 11.02 3.73
C VAL A 317 2.65 11.60 3.98
N ALA A 318 3.70 10.79 3.89
CA ALA A 318 5.08 11.24 4.09
C ALA A 318 5.45 12.38 3.11
N GLU A 319 5.11 12.24 1.83
CA GLU A 319 5.33 13.28 0.81
C GLU A 319 4.66 14.60 1.19
N LYS A 320 3.40 14.54 1.64
CA LYS A 320 2.64 15.71 2.07
C LYS A 320 3.32 16.39 3.25
N ILE A 321 3.72 15.62 4.26
CA ILE A 321 4.38 16.14 5.45
C ILE A 321 5.66 16.88 5.06
N PHE A 322 6.51 16.25 4.25
CA PHE A 322 7.76 16.87 3.80
C PHE A 322 7.52 18.13 2.99
N THR A 323 6.52 18.14 2.12
CA THR A 323 6.15 19.30 1.30
C THR A 323 5.68 20.46 2.16
N THR A 324 4.74 20.23 3.08
CA THR A 324 4.24 21.28 3.98
C THR A 324 5.32 21.80 4.93
N MET A 325 6.24 20.94 5.39
CA MET A 325 7.41 21.38 6.14
C MET A 325 8.33 22.30 5.31
N ALA A 326 8.54 21.98 4.02
CA ALA A 326 9.31 22.83 3.13
C ALA A 326 8.61 24.18 2.86
N GLU A 327 7.31 24.18 2.59
CA GLU A 327 6.49 25.37 2.34
C GLU A 327 6.44 26.32 3.55
N SER A 328 6.45 25.76 4.76
CA SER A 328 6.50 26.54 6.01
C SER A 328 7.91 27.03 6.38
N GLY A 329 8.90 26.83 5.52
CA GLY A 329 10.29 27.22 5.76
C GLY A 329 11.03 26.36 6.79
N LYS A 330 10.42 25.26 7.25
CA LYS A 330 10.99 24.29 8.19
C LYS A 330 11.42 23.00 7.47
N GLN A 331 12.15 23.16 6.36
CA GLN A 331 12.63 22.03 5.58
C GLN A 331 13.37 21.03 6.48
N ALA A 332 12.98 19.75 6.41
CA ALA A 332 13.50 18.72 7.29
C ALA A 332 15.00 18.44 7.01
N ASP A 333 15.81 18.45 8.06
CA ASP A 333 17.23 18.05 8.05
C ASP A 333 17.46 16.70 8.74
N PHE A 334 16.42 16.13 9.34
CA PHE A 334 16.36 14.80 9.92
C PHE A 334 15.03 14.13 9.57
N VAL A 335 15.08 12.90 9.09
CA VAL A 335 13.88 12.06 8.86
C VAL A 335 14.09 10.71 9.53
N LEU A 336 13.16 10.34 10.41
CA LEU A 336 13.02 9.00 10.97
C LEU A 336 11.69 8.43 10.49
N CYS A 337 11.74 7.32 9.74
CA CYS A 337 10.56 6.58 9.30
C CYS A 337 10.65 5.15 9.81
N ILE A 338 9.65 4.66 10.55
CA ILE A 338 9.63 3.31 11.12
C ILE A 338 8.36 2.59 10.72
N GLY A 339 8.47 1.34 10.29
CA GLY A 339 7.31 0.51 9.95
C GLY A 339 7.65 -0.98 9.87
N ASP A 340 6.65 -1.84 9.94
CA ASP A 340 6.81 -3.28 9.91
C ASP A 340 6.09 -3.94 8.73
N ASP A 341 5.18 -3.27 8.04
CA ASP A 341 4.36 -3.93 7.04
C ASP A 341 4.73 -3.56 5.60
N ARG A 342 4.04 -4.19 4.65
CA ARG A 342 4.21 -3.95 3.21
C ARG A 342 3.82 -2.51 2.83
N SER A 343 2.90 -1.88 3.56
CA SER A 343 2.42 -0.53 3.28
C SER A 343 3.40 0.54 3.73
N ASP A 344 4.27 0.24 4.71
CA ASP A 344 5.32 1.14 5.18
C ASP A 344 6.46 1.30 4.16
N GLU A 345 6.64 0.31 3.29
CA GLU A 345 7.57 0.40 2.16
C GLU A 345 7.29 1.59 1.24
N ASP A 346 6.03 2.03 1.17
CA ASP A 346 5.63 3.24 0.43
C ASP A 346 6.23 4.50 1.09
N MET A 347 6.36 4.54 2.43
CA MET A 347 7.03 5.66 3.13
C MET A 347 8.53 5.69 2.83
N PHE A 348 9.18 4.53 2.80
CA PHE A 348 10.63 4.45 2.58
C PHE A 348 11.01 4.85 1.15
N GLU A 349 10.20 4.47 0.17
CA GLU A 349 10.42 4.80 -1.24
C GLU A 349 10.35 6.31 -1.52
N VAL A 350 9.35 6.99 -0.93
CA VAL A 350 9.12 8.42 -1.15
C VAL A 350 10.29 9.29 -0.71
N ILE A 351 11.05 8.87 0.31
CA ILE A 351 12.17 9.66 0.82
C ILE A 351 13.22 9.93 -0.28
N SER A 352 13.55 8.93 -1.11
CA SER A 352 14.55 9.11 -2.17
C SER A 352 14.09 10.10 -3.24
N ASN A 353 12.80 10.09 -3.56
CA ASN A 353 12.21 11.04 -4.50
C ASN A 353 12.19 12.46 -3.90
N ALA A 354 11.82 12.60 -2.62
CA ALA A 354 11.75 13.87 -1.90
C ALA A 354 13.14 14.55 -1.73
N ILE A 355 14.22 13.77 -1.63
CA ILE A 355 15.59 14.29 -1.67
C ILE A 355 15.91 14.84 -3.07
N THR A 356 15.57 14.07 -4.11
CA THR A 356 15.90 14.41 -5.50
C THR A 356 15.12 15.63 -5.99
N SER A 357 13.87 15.80 -5.54
CA SER A 357 13.02 16.95 -5.87
C SER A 357 13.36 18.22 -5.06
N GLY A 358 14.29 18.15 -4.11
CA GLY A 358 14.67 19.28 -3.26
C GLY A 358 13.63 19.66 -2.21
N VAL A 359 12.65 18.80 -1.94
CA VAL A 359 11.67 18.98 -0.85
C VAL A 359 12.35 18.78 0.50
N LEU A 360 13.31 17.86 0.60
CA LEU A 360 14.13 17.65 1.79
C LEU A 360 15.47 18.39 1.68
N SER A 361 16.07 18.71 2.83
CA SER A 361 17.35 19.45 2.86
C SER A 361 18.47 18.64 2.18
N SER A 362 19.38 19.33 1.49
CA SER A 362 20.52 18.68 0.82
C SER A 362 21.48 17.95 1.77
N ASN A 363 21.51 18.35 3.05
CA ASN A 363 22.36 17.74 4.10
C ASN A 363 21.56 16.81 5.03
N ILE A 364 20.43 16.29 4.57
CA ILE A 364 19.53 15.48 5.39
C ILE A 364 20.18 14.18 5.88
N SER A 365 19.88 13.84 7.14
CA SER A 365 20.12 12.51 7.67
C SER A 365 18.82 11.69 7.70
N VAL A 366 18.81 10.56 6.99
CA VAL A 366 17.64 9.69 6.85
C VAL A 366 17.84 8.38 7.60
N PHE A 367 16.84 8.06 8.43
CA PHE A 367 16.70 6.83 9.19
C PHE A 367 15.39 6.13 8.81
N ALA A 368 15.35 5.55 7.61
CA ALA A 368 14.29 4.61 7.23
C ALA A 368 14.59 3.24 7.85
N CYS A 369 13.68 2.77 8.70
CA CYS A 369 13.87 1.60 9.54
C CYS A 369 12.68 0.64 9.42
N THR A 370 12.96 -0.63 9.12
CA THR A 370 11.94 -1.69 9.20
C THR A 370 12.02 -2.42 10.54
N VAL A 371 10.88 -2.83 11.09
CA VAL A 371 10.86 -3.65 12.32
C VAL A 371 10.94 -5.13 11.96
N GLY A 372 11.93 -5.82 12.52
CA GLY A 372 12.30 -7.19 12.19
C GLY A 372 13.30 -7.30 11.04
N GLN A 373 14.07 -8.39 11.03
CA GLN A 373 15.04 -8.69 9.99
C GLN A 373 14.34 -9.28 8.76
N LYS A 374 13.95 -8.44 7.81
CA LYS A 374 13.21 -8.83 6.61
C LYS A 374 13.60 -7.99 5.38
N PRO A 375 13.28 -8.45 4.14
CA PRO A 375 13.48 -7.63 2.96
C PRO A 375 12.71 -6.31 3.08
N SER A 376 13.40 -5.19 2.87
CA SER A 376 12.80 -3.86 2.93
C SER A 376 13.59 -2.87 2.05
N LYS A 377 12.93 -1.81 1.61
CA LYS A 377 13.54 -0.60 1.03
C LYS A 377 14.20 0.27 2.11
N ALA A 378 13.91 0.02 3.38
CA ALA A 378 14.57 0.65 4.51
C ALA A 378 16.07 0.28 4.55
N LYS A 379 16.90 1.23 4.98
CA LYS A 379 18.34 1.02 5.16
C LYS A 379 18.67 0.39 6.52
N TYR A 380 17.80 0.59 7.50
CA TYR A 380 18.02 0.12 8.86
C TYR A 380 16.95 -0.88 9.29
N TYR A 381 17.26 -1.66 10.33
CA TYR A 381 16.25 -2.41 11.07
C TYR A 381 16.39 -2.25 12.58
N LEU A 382 15.28 -2.47 13.28
CA LEU A 382 15.18 -2.72 14.72
C LEU A 382 14.58 -4.12 14.90
N ASP A 383 14.93 -4.87 15.93
CA ASP A 383 14.53 -6.28 16.00
C ASP A 383 13.03 -6.46 16.30
N ASP A 384 12.47 -5.61 17.16
CA ASP A 384 11.06 -5.69 17.58
C ASP A 384 10.51 -4.33 18.06
N ALA A 385 9.23 -4.33 18.46
CA ALA A 385 8.56 -3.14 18.96
C ALA A 385 9.16 -2.60 20.27
N ALA A 386 9.77 -3.45 21.10
CA ALA A 386 10.39 -2.99 22.34
C ALA A 386 11.67 -2.19 22.04
N GLU A 387 12.47 -2.62 21.06
CA GLU A 387 13.62 -1.83 20.60
C GLU A 387 13.20 -0.49 19.99
N VAL A 388 12.07 -0.45 19.28
CA VAL A 388 11.49 0.81 18.77
C VAL A 388 11.13 1.74 19.94
N VAL A 389 10.41 1.25 20.94
CA VAL A 389 10.02 2.06 22.10
C VAL A 389 11.24 2.56 22.87
N ASN A 390 12.24 1.71 23.14
CA ASN A 390 13.47 2.11 23.83
C ASN A 390 14.25 3.20 23.06
N MET A 391 14.29 3.10 21.74
CA MET A 391 14.93 4.10 20.89
C MET A 391 14.15 5.43 20.91
N LEU A 392 12.82 5.39 20.84
CA LEU A 392 11.97 6.58 20.96
C LEU A 392 12.08 7.22 22.35
N GLU A 393 12.16 6.41 23.40
CA GLU A 393 12.40 6.87 24.78
C GLU A 393 13.72 7.62 24.87
N SER A 394 14.80 7.06 24.35
CA SER A 394 16.12 7.71 24.31
C SER A 394 16.08 9.07 23.59
N LEU A 395 15.27 9.19 22.52
CA LEU A 395 15.06 10.47 21.83
C LEU A 395 14.22 11.44 22.66
N ALA A 396 13.21 10.94 23.38
CA ALA A 396 12.34 11.74 24.24
C ALA A 396 13.12 12.32 25.43
N GLU A 397 14.04 11.56 26.04
CA GLU A 397 14.89 12.02 27.15
C GLU A 397 15.77 13.23 26.78
N VAL A 398 16.19 13.32 25.52
CA VAL A 398 17.02 14.42 25.01
C VAL A 398 16.21 15.48 24.26
N SER A 399 14.88 15.33 24.21
CA SER A 399 13.97 16.33 23.67
C SER A 399 13.74 17.44 24.68
N ASP A 400 13.55 18.66 24.19
CA ASP A 400 13.28 19.83 25.04
C ASP A 400 11.83 20.28 24.80
N PRO A 401 10.84 19.71 25.52
CA PRO A 401 9.45 20.12 25.39
C PRO A 401 9.28 21.54 25.97
N GLU A 402 8.56 22.41 25.26
CA GLU A 402 8.21 23.71 25.83
C GLU A 402 7.48 23.52 27.19
N PRO A 403 7.79 24.34 28.20
CA PRO A 403 7.09 24.26 29.48
C PRO A 403 5.60 24.50 29.23
N SER A 404 4.77 23.52 29.62
CA SER A 404 3.33 23.64 29.51
C SER A 404 2.85 24.88 30.25
N ASP A 405 2.09 25.74 29.58
CA ASP A 405 1.48 26.96 30.13
C ASP A 405 0.31 26.59 31.05
N THR A 406 0.56 25.73 32.04
CA THR A 406 -0.39 25.44 33.13
C THR A 406 -0.18 26.49 34.21
N ARG A 407 -0.77 27.67 34.01
CA ARG A 407 -0.99 28.59 35.13
C ARG A 407 -1.88 27.87 36.16
N PRO A 408 -1.48 27.76 37.43
CA PRO A 408 -2.38 27.27 38.45
C PRO A 408 -3.57 28.22 38.52
N GLU A 409 -4.78 27.69 38.36
CA GLU A 409 -6.00 28.42 38.69
C GLU A 409 -5.92 28.79 40.18
N CYS A 410 -5.60 30.06 40.44
CA CYS A 410 -5.79 30.65 41.75
C CYS A 410 -7.29 30.58 42.07
N SER A 411 -7.62 29.70 42.99
CA SER A 411 -8.93 29.65 43.64
C SER A 411 -9.13 30.96 44.40
N LEU A 412 -10.18 31.70 44.04
CA LEU A 412 -10.76 32.76 44.86
C LEU A 412 -12.21 32.41 45.18
#